data_AF-A0A517Y1F3-F1
#
_entry.id   AF-A0A517Y1F3-F1
#
_cell.length_a   1.000
_cell.length_b   1.000
_cell.length_c   1.000
_cell.angle_alpha   90.00
_cell.angle_beta   90.00
_cell.angle_gamma   90.00
#
_symmetry.space_group_name_H-M   'P 1'
#
loop_
_entity.id
_entity.type
_entity.pdbx_description
1 polymer ?
#
loop_
_entity_poly.entity_id
_entity_poly.type
_entity_poly.pdbx_seq_one_letter_code
_entity_poly.pdbx_strand_id
1 'polypeptide(L)'
;MSDTRTTHKAGPGTPGKGRPNPGAAEIAAAALAAGQTAVAAAAVAGVHERTVRKWLDQPDYRAGVDRLRGEAVGRALGRLGDGMTAAADALRGLVAHRDPHVRYKAARAVLELGLRLREHAELEGRVRELEARFADHDAGAAGSES
;
A
#
# COMPACT_ATOMS: atom_id res chain seq x y z
N MET A 1 33.29 30.71 -21.50
CA MET A 1 33.71 29.32 -21.21
C MET A 1 33.79 29.19 -19.71
N SER A 2 32.67 28.80 -19.08
CA SER A 2 32.55 28.78 -17.62
C SER A 2 32.49 27.33 -17.15
N ASP A 3 33.42 27.03 -16.25
CA ASP A 3 33.81 25.74 -15.70
C ASP A 3 32.64 25.03 -14.99
N THR A 4 32.27 23.84 -15.46
CA THR A 4 31.28 22.98 -14.80
C THR A 4 31.97 22.16 -13.71
N ARG A 5 31.75 22.56 -12.46
CA ARG A 5 32.17 21.83 -11.27
C ARG A 5 31.44 20.47 -11.20
N THR A 6 32.11 19.43 -11.68
CA THR A 6 31.70 18.01 -11.60
C THR A 6 31.45 17.59 -10.15
N THR A 7 30.19 17.36 -9.78
CA THR A 7 29.83 16.67 -8.53
C THR A 7 30.11 15.18 -8.68
N HIS A 8 31.14 14.67 -8.00
CA HIS A 8 31.40 13.25 -7.90
C HIS A 8 30.30 12.57 -7.08
N LYS A 9 29.57 11.64 -7.70
CA LYS A 9 28.63 10.74 -7.04
C LYS A 9 29.42 9.71 -6.23
N ALA A 10 29.32 9.77 -4.90
CA ALA A 10 29.90 8.76 -4.01
C ALA A 10 29.32 7.37 -4.36
N GLY A 11 30.19 6.43 -4.72
CA GLY A 11 29.82 5.03 -4.92
C GLY A 11 29.45 4.34 -3.59
N PRO A 12 28.80 3.17 -3.64
CA PRO A 12 28.36 2.47 -2.43
C PRO A 12 29.59 2.05 -1.61
N GLY A 13 29.70 2.61 -0.40
CA GLY A 13 30.74 2.26 0.56
C GLY A 13 30.69 0.77 0.88
N THR A 14 31.87 0.15 0.97
CA THR A 14 32.02 -1.26 1.33
C THR A 14 31.36 -1.54 2.69
N PRO A 15 30.44 -2.51 2.81
CA PRO A 15 29.78 -2.81 4.09
C PRO A 15 30.83 -3.18 5.16
N GLY A 16 30.70 -2.56 6.34
CA GLY A 16 31.69 -2.64 7.41
C GLY A 16 31.82 -4.05 7.99
N LYS A 17 33.07 -4.46 8.29
CA LYS A 17 33.44 -5.77 8.86
C LYS A 17 33.01 -5.98 10.34
N GLY A 18 32.15 -5.13 10.89
CA GLY A 18 31.77 -5.08 12.31
C GLY A 18 30.37 -5.61 12.60
N ARG A 19 30.02 -5.71 13.89
CA ARG A 19 28.65 -5.99 14.36
C ARG A 19 27.71 -4.96 13.70
N PRO A 20 26.54 -5.38 13.15
CA PRO A 20 25.60 -4.45 12.55
C PRO A 20 25.30 -3.31 13.52
N ASN A 21 25.17 -2.07 13.00
CA ASN A 21 24.73 -0.97 13.85
C ASN A 21 23.36 -1.36 14.49
N PRO A 22 23.05 -0.88 15.71
CA PRO A 22 21.85 -1.31 16.43
C PRO A 22 20.50 -0.96 15.77
N GLY A 23 20.49 -0.30 14.61
CA GLY A 23 19.29 -0.01 13.81
C GLY A 23 19.28 -0.63 12.40
N ALA A 24 20.29 -1.43 12.04
CA ALA A 24 20.47 -1.92 10.67
C ALA A 24 19.36 -2.89 10.28
N ALA A 25 18.86 -3.66 11.24
CA ALA A 25 17.75 -4.58 11.06
C ALA A 25 16.46 -3.81 10.75
N GLU A 26 16.18 -2.73 11.47
CA GLU A 26 15.01 -1.87 11.29
C GLU A 26 15.06 -1.11 9.96
N ILE A 27 16.24 -0.59 9.58
CA ILE A 27 16.45 0.09 8.30
C ILE A 27 16.21 -0.87 7.13
N ALA A 28 16.78 -2.08 7.20
CA ALA A 28 16.53 -3.11 6.19
C ALA A 28 15.04 -3.51 6.16
N ALA A 29 14.38 -3.63 7.32
CA ALA A 29 12.98 -4.01 7.40
C ALA A 29 12.07 -2.97 6.72
N ALA A 30 12.33 -1.67 6.95
CA ALA A 30 11.62 -0.58 6.28
C ALA A 30 11.84 -0.59 4.75
N ALA A 31 13.07 -0.82 4.29
CA ALA A 31 13.38 -0.91 2.85
C ALA A 31 12.67 -2.11 2.18
N LEU A 32 12.70 -3.28 2.83
CA LEU A 32 12.00 -4.48 2.38
C LEU A 32 10.47 -4.30 2.37
N ALA A 33 9.91 -3.65 3.38
CA ALA A 33 8.50 -3.33 3.46
C ALA A 33 8.05 -2.40 2.31
N ALA A 34 8.93 -1.47 1.91
CA ALA A 34 8.74 -0.61 0.74
C ALA A 34 8.92 -1.33 -0.62
N GLY A 35 9.15 -2.65 -0.62
CA GLY A 35 9.26 -3.47 -1.83
C GLY A 35 10.66 -3.57 -2.44
N GLN A 36 11.69 -3.10 -1.74
CA GLN A 36 13.07 -3.26 -2.21
C GLN A 36 13.55 -4.71 -2.09
N THR A 37 14.51 -5.08 -2.93
CA THR A 37 15.17 -6.40 -2.86
C THR A 37 16.08 -6.51 -1.64
N ALA A 38 16.44 -7.74 -1.23
CA ALA A 38 17.37 -7.96 -0.12
C ALA A 38 18.74 -7.29 -0.34
N VAL A 39 19.21 -7.23 -1.59
CA VAL A 39 20.45 -6.52 -1.98
C VAL A 39 20.31 -5.02 -1.72
N ALA A 40 19.23 -4.41 -2.19
CA ALA A 40 18.99 -2.97 -2.02
C ALA A 40 18.78 -2.61 -0.54
N ALA A 41 17.99 -3.40 0.19
CA ALA A 41 17.80 -3.23 1.62
C ALA A 41 19.11 -3.35 2.42
N ALA A 42 19.99 -4.28 2.04
CA ALA A 42 21.31 -4.44 2.65
C ALA A 42 22.21 -3.23 2.40
N ALA A 43 22.19 -2.69 1.18
CA ALA A 43 22.93 -1.46 0.84
C ALA A 43 22.43 -0.26 1.66
N VAL A 44 21.11 -0.09 1.80
CA VAL A 44 20.50 0.98 2.61
C VAL A 44 20.83 0.81 4.11
N ALA A 45 20.84 -0.43 4.60
CA ALA A 45 21.16 -0.75 6.00
C ALA A 45 22.67 -0.79 6.30
N GLY A 46 23.55 -0.67 5.29
CA GLY A 46 24.99 -0.73 5.45
C GLY A 46 25.52 -2.12 5.86
N VAL A 47 24.83 -3.20 5.50
CA VAL A 47 25.21 -4.58 5.83
C VAL A 47 25.43 -5.42 4.56
N HIS A 48 26.02 -6.61 4.72
CA HIS A 48 26.06 -7.59 3.64
C HIS A 48 24.67 -8.19 3.38
N GLU A 49 24.36 -8.47 2.11
CA GLU A 49 23.10 -9.13 1.71
C GLU A 49 22.83 -10.42 2.48
N ARG A 50 23.88 -11.22 2.73
CA ARG A 50 23.78 -12.47 3.52
C ARG A 50 23.20 -12.24 4.91
N THR A 51 23.47 -11.08 5.53
CA THR A 51 22.91 -10.71 6.83
C THR A 51 21.41 -10.47 6.73
N VAL A 52 20.95 -9.75 5.70
CA VAL A 52 19.53 -9.50 5.47
C VAL A 52 18.79 -10.79 5.15
N ARG A 53 19.36 -11.68 4.32
CA ARG A 53 18.77 -13.00 4.06
C ARG A 53 18.65 -13.84 5.35
N LYS A 54 19.68 -13.84 6.19
CA LYS A 54 19.63 -14.52 7.50
C LYS A 54 18.53 -13.96 8.40
N TRP A 55 18.26 -12.66 8.38
CA TRP A 55 17.13 -12.08 9.10
C TRP A 55 15.79 -12.50 8.51
N LEU A 56 15.66 -12.55 7.19
CA LEU A 56 14.44 -13.03 6.53
C LEU A 56 14.11 -14.50 6.81
N ASP A 57 15.11 -15.32 7.15
CA ASP A 57 14.91 -16.69 7.62
C ASP A 57 14.32 -16.76 9.04
N GLN A 58 14.34 -15.65 9.80
CA GLN A 58 13.76 -15.56 11.13
C GLN A 58 12.27 -15.19 11.03
N PRO A 59 11.35 -16.03 11.54
CA PRO A 59 9.91 -15.79 11.44
C PRO A 59 9.48 -14.43 11.99
N ASP A 60 10.01 -14.03 13.14
CA ASP A 60 9.64 -12.76 13.81
C ASP A 60 10.04 -11.53 12.99
N TYR A 61 11.23 -11.57 12.37
CA TYR A 61 11.70 -10.47 11.53
C TYR A 61 10.87 -10.37 10.25
N ARG A 62 10.58 -11.51 9.62
CA ARG A 62 9.69 -11.56 8.44
C ARG A 62 8.29 -11.04 8.76
N ALA A 63 7.71 -11.47 9.87
CA ALA A 63 6.41 -10.97 10.34
C ALA A 63 6.46 -9.45 10.60
N GLY A 64 7.57 -8.93 11.14
CA GLY A 64 7.80 -7.49 11.29
C GLY A 64 7.82 -6.73 9.96
N VAL A 65 8.52 -7.26 8.95
CA VAL A 65 8.53 -6.69 7.58
C VAL A 65 7.14 -6.70 6.96
N ASP A 66 6.41 -7.81 7.10
CA ASP A 66 5.06 -7.95 6.54
C ASP A 66 4.07 -7.00 7.22
N ARG A 67 4.19 -6.79 8.54
CA ARG A 67 3.42 -5.77 9.27
C ARG A 67 3.70 -4.36 8.75
N LEU A 68 4.98 -3.97 8.64
CA LEU A 68 5.37 -2.66 8.10
C LEU A 68 4.85 -2.45 6.67
N ARG A 69 4.86 -3.51 5.85
CA ARG A 69 4.28 -3.48 4.51
C ARG A 69 2.77 -3.27 4.56
N GLY A 70 2.06 -3.98 5.42
CA GLY A 70 0.63 -3.80 5.65
C GLY A 70 0.29 -2.36 6.06
N GLU A 71 1.03 -1.78 6.99
CA GLU A 71 0.87 -0.38 7.41
C GLU A 71 1.11 0.61 6.24
N ALA A 72 2.13 0.36 5.41
CA ALA A 72 2.40 1.18 4.24
C ALA A 72 1.28 1.12 3.20
N VAL A 73 0.76 -0.09 2.93
CA VAL A 73 -0.41 -0.30 2.06
C VAL A 73 -1.64 0.41 2.62
N GLY A 74 -1.93 0.27 3.91
CA GLY A 74 -3.04 0.96 4.57
C GLY A 74 -2.96 2.49 4.42
N ARG A 75 -1.78 3.09 4.61
CA ARG A 75 -1.58 4.53 4.37
C ARG A 75 -1.80 4.91 2.91
N ALA A 76 -1.32 4.10 1.96
CA ALA A 76 -1.52 4.36 0.53
C ALA A 76 -3.01 4.30 0.15
N LEU A 77 -3.74 3.31 0.66
CA LEU A 77 -5.19 3.18 0.48
C LEU A 77 -5.94 4.39 1.05
N GLY A 78 -5.58 4.86 2.25
CA GLY A 78 -6.16 6.08 2.82
C GLY A 78 -5.97 7.30 1.91
N ARG A 79 -4.75 7.52 1.41
CA ARG A 79 -4.46 8.63 0.48
C ARG A 79 -5.21 8.51 -0.85
N LEU A 80 -5.39 7.29 -1.36
CA LEU A 80 -6.22 7.06 -2.54
C LEU A 80 -7.69 7.38 -2.26
N GLY A 81 -8.22 7.00 -1.09
CA GLY A 81 -9.56 7.37 -0.62
C GLY A 81 -9.78 8.89 -0.57
N ASP A 82 -8.85 9.62 0.03
CA ASP A 82 -8.90 11.09 0.07
C ASP A 82 -8.85 11.69 -1.35
N GLY A 83 -7.98 11.18 -2.21
CA GLY A 83 -7.86 11.60 -3.60
C GLY A 83 -9.13 11.34 -4.42
N MET A 84 -9.81 10.21 -4.19
CA MET A 84 -11.09 9.90 -4.82
C MET A 84 -12.18 10.89 -4.40
N THR A 85 -12.21 11.29 -3.13
CA THR A 85 -13.16 12.31 -2.63
C THR A 85 -12.91 13.65 -3.31
N ALA A 86 -11.66 14.11 -3.36
CA ALA A 86 -11.30 15.35 -4.04
C ALA A 86 -11.62 15.31 -5.56
N ALA A 87 -11.42 14.15 -6.21
CA ALA A 87 -11.77 13.98 -7.61
C ALA A 87 -13.30 14.02 -7.85
N ALA A 88 -14.09 13.44 -6.94
CA ALA A 88 -15.55 13.52 -6.98
C ALA A 88 -16.04 14.98 -6.82
N ASP A 89 -15.44 15.74 -5.91
CA ASP A 89 -15.74 17.17 -5.74
C ASP A 89 -15.39 18.00 -6.98
N ALA A 90 -14.23 17.72 -7.60
CA ALA A 90 -13.84 18.35 -8.85
C ALA A 90 -14.86 18.06 -9.98
N LEU A 91 -15.28 16.80 -10.13
CA LEU A 91 -16.30 16.41 -11.11
C LEU A 91 -17.65 17.10 -10.84
N ARG A 92 -18.07 17.16 -9.56
CA ARG A 92 -19.27 17.89 -9.15
C ARG A 92 -19.20 19.37 -9.54
N GLY A 93 -18.06 20.02 -9.31
CA GLY A 93 -17.84 21.41 -9.72
C GLY A 93 -17.97 21.63 -11.23
N LEU A 94 -17.48 20.68 -12.03
CA LEU A 94 -17.56 20.75 -13.50
C LEU A 94 -18.99 20.64 -14.05
N VAL A 95 -19.98 20.19 -13.27
CA VAL A 95 -21.40 20.20 -13.66
C VAL A 95 -21.94 21.63 -13.82
N ALA A 96 -21.30 22.63 -13.22
CA ALA A 96 -21.63 24.04 -13.41
C ALA A 96 -20.69 24.76 -14.41
N HIS A 97 -19.84 24.01 -15.13
CA HIS A 97 -18.86 24.61 -16.05
C HIS A 97 -19.53 25.33 -17.22
N ARG A 98 -18.96 26.46 -17.65
CA ARG A 98 -19.52 27.31 -18.73
C ARG A 98 -19.62 26.59 -20.08
N ASP A 99 -18.61 25.80 -20.41
CA ASP A 99 -18.56 24.99 -21.63
C ASP A 99 -19.61 23.86 -21.54
N PRO A 100 -20.61 23.84 -22.44
CA PRO A 100 -21.66 22.82 -22.45
C PRO A 100 -21.12 21.38 -22.59
N HIS A 101 -20.02 21.18 -23.32
CA HIS A 101 -19.45 19.85 -23.53
C HIS A 101 -18.78 19.31 -22.27
N VAL A 102 -18.02 20.17 -21.59
CA VAL A 102 -17.40 19.84 -20.28
C VAL A 102 -18.49 19.52 -19.26
N ARG A 103 -19.54 20.35 -19.21
CA ARG A 103 -20.68 20.17 -18.32
C ARG A 103 -21.42 18.85 -18.59
N TYR A 104 -21.72 18.55 -19.84
CA TYR A 104 -22.37 17.29 -20.22
C TYR A 104 -21.53 16.07 -19.82
N LYS A 105 -20.23 16.09 -20.13
CA LYS A 105 -19.30 15.01 -19.75
C LYS A 105 -19.21 14.81 -18.24
N ALA A 106 -19.11 15.90 -17.48
CA ALA A 106 -19.06 15.84 -16.02
C ALA A 106 -20.37 15.28 -15.44
N ALA A 107 -21.53 15.79 -15.88
CA ALA A 107 -22.83 15.31 -15.42
C ALA A 107 -23.02 13.82 -15.73
N ARG A 108 -22.65 13.39 -16.95
CA ARG A 108 -22.68 11.98 -17.35
C ARG A 108 -21.76 11.13 -16.47
N ALA A 109 -20.52 11.56 -16.25
CA ALA A 109 -19.57 10.82 -15.42
C ALA A 109 -20.07 10.68 -13.97
N VAL A 110 -20.63 11.74 -13.38
CA VAL A 110 -21.19 11.71 -12.02
C VAL A 110 -22.33 10.69 -11.92
N LEU A 111 -23.25 10.67 -12.89
CA LEU A 111 -24.36 9.71 -12.91
C LEU A 111 -23.88 8.27 -13.09
N GLU A 112 -23.00 8.02 -14.07
CA GLU A 112 -22.48 6.68 -14.35
C GLU A 112 -21.67 6.12 -13.16
N LEU A 113 -20.77 6.92 -12.59
CA LEU A 113 -19.95 6.51 -11.44
C LEU A 113 -20.80 6.34 -10.17
N GLY A 114 -21.76 7.22 -9.94
CA GLY A 114 -22.67 7.13 -8.79
C GLY A 114 -23.52 5.86 -8.80
N LEU A 115 -24.05 5.48 -9.97
CA LEU A 115 -24.82 4.24 -10.13
C LEU A 115 -23.94 3.01 -9.90
N ARG A 116 -22.75 2.94 -10.50
CA ARG A 116 -21.82 1.83 -10.30
C ARG A 116 -21.39 1.68 -8.83
N LEU A 117 -21.09 2.79 -8.15
CA LEU A 117 -20.69 2.75 -6.75
C LEU A 117 -21.81 2.21 -5.86
N ARG A 118 -23.06 2.61 -6.14
CA ARG A 118 -24.22 2.08 -5.45
C ARG A 118 -24.39 0.59 -5.67
N GLU A 119 -24.28 0.11 -6.90
CA GLU A 119 -24.34 -1.31 -7.24
C GLU A 119 -23.26 -2.11 -6.49
N HIS A 120 -22.02 -1.61 -6.46
CA HIS A 120 -20.94 -2.22 -5.68
C HIS A 120 -21.26 -2.30 -4.18
N ALA A 121 -21.75 -1.22 -3.58
CA ALA A 121 -22.10 -1.18 -2.15
C ALA A 121 -23.25 -2.15 -1.81
N GLU A 122 -24.26 -2.24 -2.68
CA GLU A 122 -25.38 -3.16 -2.51
C GLU A 122 -24.93 -4.63 -2.66
N LEU A 123 -24.04 -4.93 -3.61
CA LEU A 123 -23.45 -6.26 -3.78
C LEU A 123 -22.60 -6.66 -2.57
N GLU A 124 -21.73 -5.77 -2.08
CA GLU A 124 -20.95 -6.02 -0.86
C GLU A 124 -21.86 -6.29 0.35
N GLY A 125 -22.94 -5.52 0.51
CA GLY A 125 -23.92 -5.73 1.57
C GLY A 125 -24.56 -7.11 1.50
N ARG A 126 -24.96 -7.54 0.30
CA ARG A 126 -25.54 -8.87 0.07
C ARG A 126 -24.53 -10.00 0.31
N VAL A 127 -23.27 -9.81 -0.06
CA VAL A 127 -22.20 -10.79 0.20
C VAL A 127 -22.00 -10.96 1.71
N ARG A 128 -21.89 -9.86 2.46
CA ARG A 128 -21.74 -9.93 3.94
C ARG A 128 -22.92 -10.61 4.60
N GLU A 129 -24.15 -10.34 4.14
CA GLU A 129 -25.35 -11.00 4.67
C GLU A 129 -25.33 -12.51 4.40
N LEU A 130 -24.89 -12.92 3.21
CA LEU A 130 -24.74 -14.34 2.89
C LEU A 130 -23.66 -14.99 3.75
N GLU A 131 -22.48 -14.36 3.88
CA GLU A 131 -21.39 -14.84 4.72
C GLU A 131 -21.83 -15.03 6.18
N ALA A 132 -22.61 -14.09 6.73
CA ALA A 132 -23.16 -14.19 8.09
C ALA A 132 -24.13 -15.39 8.24
N ARG A 133 -25.03 -15.59 7.28
CA ARG A 133 -25.99 -16.71 7.32
C ARG A 133 -25.29 -18.07 7.25
N PHE A 134 -24.21 -18.19 6.46
CA PHE A 134 -23.43 -19.43 6.41
C PHE A 134 -22.65 -19.67 7.70
N ALA A 135 -22.07 -18.62 8.30
CA ALA A 135 -21.41 -18.74 9.59
C ALA A 135 -22.37 -19.21 10.71
N ASP A 136 -23.60 -18.69 10.72
CA ASP A 136 -24.65 -19.10 11.68
C ASP A 136 -25.10 -20.55 11.45
N HIS A 137 -25.22 -20.97 10.17
CA HIS A 137 -25.56 -22.35 9.82
C HIS A 137 -24.47 -23.34 10.26
N ASP A 138 -23.20 -23.03 9.99
CA ASP A 138 -22.06 -23.87 10.38
C ASP A 138 -21.92 -23.98 11.91
N ALA A 139 -22.18 -22.88 12.63
CA ALA A 139 -22.22 -22.87 14.10
C ALA A 139 -23.39 -23.70 14.66
N GLY A 140 -24.55 -23.66 14.01
CA GLY A 140 -25.73 -24.46 14.38
C GLY A 140 -25.56 -25.96 14.14
N ALA A 141 -24.85 -26.36 13.07
CA ALA A 141 -24.54 -27.76 12.79
C ALA A 141 -23.58 -28.36 13.84
N ALA A 142 -22.52 -27.63 14.20
CA ALA A 142 -21.54 -28.06 15.20
C ALA A 142 -22.12 -28.19 16.63
N GLY A 143 -23.15 -27.40 16.96
CA GLY A 143 -23.85 -27.49 18.25
C GLY A 143 -24.87 -28.62 18.36
N SER A 144 -25.22 -29.28 17.25
CA SER A 144 -26.22 -30.37 17.23
C SER A 144 -25.61 -31.79 17.33
N GLU A 145 -24.28 -31.90 17.22
CA GLU A 145 -23.53 -33.16 17.33
C GLU A 145 -22.89 -33.37 18.72
N SER A 146 -23.22 -32.55 19.72
CA SER A 146 -22.71 -32.66 21.11
C SER A 146 -23.76 -33.18 22.10
#